data_AF-A0A357IYT9-F1
#
_entry.id   AF-A0A357IYT9-F1
#
_cell.length_a   1.000
_cell.length_b   1.000
_cell.length_c   1.000
_cell.angle_alpha   90.00
_cell.angle_beta   90.00
_cell.angle_gamma   90.00
#
_symmetry.space_group_name_H-M   'P 1'
#
loop_
_entity.id
_entity.type
_entity.pdbx_description
1 polymer ?
#
loop_
_entity_poly.entity_id
_entity_poly.type
_entity_poly.pdbx_seq_one_letter_code
_entity_poly.pdbx_strand_id
1 'polypeptide(L)'
;YIKQIPRTLAGKDLEIVKTLNPGSILQVPLVVQEQTVAIMVADPTRILTPADITSIERLCDQIAGAVRTTALLQATQEAREEAVASKEEAEVARAESDALLENVLPTRVARELKESGRVEPVYYDSVSVLFTDFVGFTTAASKMSPAELIQELDGCFSQFDEVSRRNNMEKLKTIGDAYMCAGGLPVPDDGHAIDACLTALEFRRFMVQMAEVKGQLGFDFWQIRIGIHSGPVTAGVIGQNKFAYDIWGDTVNVASRMESSGAPGMVNISGATYDLVEDLFECEYRGKVQAKGKGELDMYFVHRIKPELSADEEGLLPNAMFEMARTNLDMEEINALKEEMSGSLSSGSPTGNGKATLTANDTGKQSDNNEADQRSENERRQSDRRTGSERRKHAGARPLSEIDMEREGW
;
A
#
# COMPACT_ATOMS: atom_id res chain seq x y z
N TYR A 1 -2.53 -70.77 24.11
CA TYR A 1 -2.96 -69.42 24.50
C TYR A 1 -3.03 -69.21 26.01
N ILE A 2 -3.52 -70.18 26.79
CA ILE A 2 -3.42 -70.15 28.27
C ILE A 2 -2.17 -70.92 28.69
N LYS A 3 -1.22 -70.25 29.35
CA LYS A 3 -0.05 -70.93 29.94
C LYS A 3 -0.32 -71.15 31.43
N GLN A 4 -0.09 -72.37 31.91
CA GLN A 4 -0.07 -72.61 33.35
C GLN A 4 1.09 -71.83 33.96
N ILE A 5 0.83 -71.20 35.11
CA ILE A 5 1.83 -70.44 35.84
C ILE A 5 2.95 -71.41 36.27
N PRO A 6 4.21 -71.18 35.89
CA PRO A 6 5.31 -72.04 36.28
C PRO A 6 5.43 -72.12 37.80
N ARG A 7 5.72 -73.30 38.34
CA ARG A 7 5.92 -73.50 39.80
C ARG A 7 7.15 -72.77 40.35
N THR A 8 8.05 -72.33 39.48
CA THR A 8 9.27 -71.58 39.80
C THR A 8 9.20 -70.19 39.17
N LEU A 9 8.82 -69.21 39.99
CA LEU A 9 8.83 -67.77 39.68
C LEU A 9 9.76 -67.06 40.64
N ALA A 10 10.42 -65.99 40.20
CA ALA A 10 11.35 -65.21 41.00
C ALA A 10 11.04 -63.71 40.89
N GLY A 11 11.43 -62.94 41.91
CA GLY A 11 11.26 -61.48 41.90
C GLY A 11 9.79 -61.03 41.98
N LYS A 12 9.47 -59.91 41.32
CA LYS A 12 8.14 -59.26 41.35
C LYS A 12 7.00 -60.18 40.87
N ASP A 13 7.28 -61.11 39.95
CA ASP A 13 6.27 -62.05 39.46
C ASP A 13 5.79 -63.01 40.56
N LEU A 14 6.67 -63.35 41.51
CA LEU A 14 6.32 -64.19 42.67
C LEU A 14 5.44 -63.43 43.67
N GLU A 15 5.66 -62.12 43.87
CA GLU A 15 4.81 -61.27 44.71
C GLU A 15 3.41 -61.12 44.11
N ILE A 16 3.31 -60.87 42.80
CA ILE A 16 2.03 -60.74 42.09
C ILE A 16 1.22 -62.04 42.22
N VAL A 17 1.84 -63.20 41.96
CA VAL A 17 1.16 -64.49 42.06
C VAL A 17 0.76 -64.82 43.50
N LYS A 18 1.59 -64.50 44.50
CA LYS A 18 1.23 -64.71 45.91
C LYS A 18 0.09 -63.81 46.38
N THR A 19 0.02 -62.58 45.86
CA THR A 19 -0.97 -61.59 46.28
C THR A 19 -2.32 -61.81 45.61
N LEU A 20 -2.31 -62.12 44.30
CA LEU A 20 -3.54 -62.27 43.51
C LEU A 20 -4.03 -63.73 43.42
N ASN A 21 -3.16 -64.71 43.69
CA ASN A 21 -3.42 -66.15 43.61
C ASN A 21 -4.18 -66.63 42.34
N PRO A 22 -3.77 -66.21 41.12
CA PRO A 22 -4.47 -66.56 39.90
C PRO A 22 -4.31 -68.05 39.56
N GLY A 23 -5.38 -68.69 39.12
CA GLY A 23 -5.38 -70.11 38.72
C GLY A 23 -4.82 -70.34 37.32
N SER A 24 -4.95 -69.34 36.44
CA SER A 24 -4.37 -69.33 35.10
C SER A 24 -4.28 -67.90 34.58
N ILE A 25 -3.44 -67.64 33.58
CA ILE A 25 -3.35 -66.29 32.98
C ILE A 25 -3.57 -66.42 31.47
N LEU A 26 -4.50 -65.60 30.96
CA LEU A 26 -4.69 -65.38 29.54
C LEU A 26 -3.97 -64.09 29.15
N GLN A 27 -3.12 -64.19 28.12
CA GLN A 27 -2.48 -63.04 27.50
C GLN A 27 -2.86 -63.03 26.02
N VAL A 28 -3.49 -61.96 25.57
CA VAL A 28 -3.86 -61.78 24.16
C VAL A 28 -3.18 -60.51 23.66
N PRO A 29 -2.24 -60.60 22.70
CA PRO A 29 -1.66 -59.41 22.10
C PRO A 29 -2.71 -58.71 21.25
N LEU A 30 -2.83 -57.39 21.42
CA LEU A 30 -3.61 -56.52 20.55
C LEU A 30 -2.73 -56.17 19.35
N VAL A 31 -3.00 -56.77 18.19
CA VAL A 31 -2.16 -56.65 17.00
C VAL A 31 -2.89 -55.86 15.91
N VAL A 32 -2.21 -54.87 15.33
CA VAL A 32 -2.69 -54.14 14.14
C VAL A 32 -1.58 -54.16 13.11
N GLN A 33 -1.87 -54.63 11.89
CA GLN A 33 -0.87 -54.74 10.80
C GLN A 33 0.44 -55.41 11.27
N GLU A 34 0.31 -56.55 11.95
CA GLU A 34 1.44 -57.35 12.46
C GLU A 34 2.27 -56.69 13.59
N GLN A 35 1.89 -55.49 14.06
CA GLN A 35 2.50 -54.85 15.22
C GLN A 35 1.62 -54.98 16.47
N THR A 36 2.22 -55.42 17.58
CA THR A 36 1.53 -55.46 18.88
C THR A 36 1.49 -54.06 19.48
N VAL A 37 0.30 -53.47 19.61
CA VAL A 37 0.08 -52.15 20.20
C VAL A 37 -0.17 -52.20 21.71
N ALA A 38 -0.66 -53.34 22.22
CA ALA A 38 -0.88 -53.57 23.65
C ALA A 38 -1.04 -55.08 23.95
N ILE A 39 -1.11 -55.47 25.22
CA ILE A 39 -1.40 -56.85 25.63
C ILE A 39 -2.55 -56.83 26.63
N MET A 40 -3.63 -57.55 26.31
CA MET A 40 -4.72 -57.79 27.27
C MET A 40 -4.31 -58.94 28.18
N VAL A 41 -4.37 -58.72 29.49
CA VAL A 41 -4.09 -59.73 30.51
C VAL A 41 -5.35 -59.98 31.32
N ALA A 42 -5.75 -61.23 31.47
CA ALA A 42 -6.92 -61.62 32.26
C ALA A 42 -6.64 -62.90 33.07
N ASP A 43 -7.24 -62.99 34.25
CA ASP A 43 -7.34 -64.22 35.05
C ASP A 43 -8.75 -64.81 34.88
N PRO A 44 -8.92 -65.85 34.04
CA PRO A 44 -10.23 -66.41 33.79
C PRO A 44 -10.72 -67.25 34.98
N THR A 45 -11.90 -66.91 35.50
CA THR A 45 -12.56 -67.61 36.62
C THR A 45 -13.21 -68.95 36.22
N ARG A 46 -13.21 -69.27 34.92
CA ARG A 46 -13.73 -70.53 34.35
C ARG A 46 -12.81 -71.08 33.27
N ILE A 47 -12.97 -72.36 32.95
CA ILE A 47 -12.29 -72.98 31.80
C ILE A 47 -12.86 -72.37 30.50
N LEU A 48 -11.98 -71.84 29.66
CA LEU A 48 -12.32 -71.25 28.36
C LEU A 48 -12.30 -72.32 27.27
N THR A 49 -13.34 -72.34 26.43
CA THR A 49 -13.42 -73.19 25.24
C THR A 49 -12.68 -72.55 24.05
N PRO A 50 -12.38 -73.29 22.97
CA PRO A 50 -11.81 -72.70 21.76
C PRO A 50 -12.65 -71.57 21.18
N ALA A 51 -13.99 -71.68 21.23
CA ALA A 51 -14.90 -70.64 20.76
C ALA A 51 -14.87 -69.37 21.65
N ASP A 52 -14.68 -69.54 22.97
CA ASP A 52 -14.48 -68.41 23.88
C ASP A 52 -13.18 -67.65 23.53
N ILE A 53 -12.10 -68.38 23.25
CA ILE A 53 -10.80 -67.79 22.88
C ILE A 53 -10.91 -66.99 21.58
N THR A 54 -11.52 -67.56 20.53
CA THR A 54 -11.73 -66.85 19.26
C THR A 54 -12.61 -65.60 19.43
N SER A 55 -13.60 -65.66 20.32
CA SER A 55 -14.45 -64.50 20.62
C SER A 55 -13.67 -63.39 21.32
N ILE A 56 -12.78 -63.76 22.25
CA ILE A 56 -11.90 -62.83 22.96
C ILE A 56 -10.87 -62.21 22.00
N GLU A 57 -10.26 -63.00 21.12
CA GLU A 57 -9.32 -62.53 20.10
C GLU A 57 -9.99 -61.49 19.19
N ARG A 58 -11.20 -61.77 18.68
CA ARG A 58 -11.95 -60.82 17.85
C ARG A 58 -12.24 -59.50 18.58
N LEU A 59 -12.52 -59.57 19.88
CA LEU A 59 -12.77 -58.39 20.70
C LEU A 59 -11.48 -57.59 20.93
N CYS A 60 -10.36 -58.29 21.13
CA CYS A 60 -9.03 -57.66 21.19
C CYS A 60 -8.69 -56.97 19.87
N ASP A 61 -8.93 -57.59 18.70
CA ASP A 61 -8.68 -56.94 17.41
C ASP A 61 -9.47 -55.63 17.25
N GLN A 62 -10.72 -55.59 17.70
CA GLN A 62 -11.55 -54.38 17.70
C GLN A 62 -10.97 -53.28 18.62
N ILE A 63 -10.52 -53.64 19.82
CA ILE A 63 -9.88 -52.71 20.76
C ILE A 63 -8.56 -52.19 20.17
N ALA A 64 -7.77 -53.07 19.54
CA ALA A 64 -6.48 -52.73 18.94
C ALA A 64 -6.65 -51.65 17.85
N GLY A 65 -7.68 -51.81 17.01
CA GLY A 65 -8.07 -50.82 16.01
C GLY A 65 -8.46 -49.48 16.63
N ALA A 66 -9.32 -49.49 17.65
CA ALA A 66 -9.78 -48.28 18.33
C ALA A 66 -8.63 -47.50 19.01
N VAL A 67 -7.70 -48.21 19.67
CA VAL A 67 -6.52 -47.62 20.31
C VAL A 67 -5.63 -46.94 19.27
N ARG A 68 -5.35 -47.61 18.15
CA ARG A 68 -4.55 -47.03 17.06
C ARG A 68 -5.22 -45.82 16.44
N THR A 69 -6.52 -45.89 16.15
CA THR A 69 -7.27 -44.75 15.60
C THR A 69 -7.20 -43.55 16.52
N THR A 70 -7.35 -43.75 17.83
CA THR A 70 -7.25 -42.67 18.82
C THR A 70 -5.85 -42.05 18.84
N ALA A 71 -4.80 -42.87 18.89
CA ALA A 71 -3.42 -42.40 18.87
C ALA A 71 -3.07 -41.64 17.57
N LEU A 72 -3.57 -42.14 16.44
CA LEU A 72 -3.37 -41.49 15.13
C LEU A 72 -4.12 -40.16 15.08
N LEU A 73 -5.38 -40.10 15.54
CA LEU A 73 -6.14 -38.86 15.62
C LEU A 73 -5.42 -37.82 16.48
N GLN A 74 -4.91 -38.21 17.64
CA GLN A 74 -4.16 -37.32 18.52
C GLN A 74 -2.89 -36.81 17.85
N ALA A 75 -2.06 -37.69 17.27
CA ALA A 75 -0.85 -37.29 16.56
C ALA A 75 -1.15 -36.37 15.35
N THR A 76 -2.24 -36.63 14.61
CA THR A 76 -2.66 -35.75 13.51
C THR A 76 -3.18 -34.40 14.00
N GLN A 77 -3.81 -34.36 15.18
CA GLN A 77 -4.29 -33.12 15.77
C GLN A 77 -3.12 -32.27 16.25
N GLU A 78 -2.16 -32.86 16.96
CA GLU A 78 -0.93 -32.19 17.41
C GLU A 78 -0.12 -31.66 16.21
N ALA A 79 0.10 -32.50 15.18
CA ALA A 79 0.79 -32.08 13.96
C ALA A 79 0.04 -30.97 13.20
N ARG A 80 -1.30 -30.99 13.24
CA ARG A 80 -2.12 -29.93 12.63
C ARG A 80 -2.01 -28.63 13.42
N GLU A 81 -2.03 -28.69 14.74
CA GLU A 81 -1.86 -27.51 15.60
C GLU A 81 -0.48 -26.87 15.39
N GLU A 82 0.58 -27.68 15.33
CA GLU A 82 1.94 -27.21 15.01
C GLU A 82 2.03 -26.59 13.61
N ALA A 83 1.42 -27.23 12.60
CA ALA A 83 1.39 -26.70 11.24
C ALA A 83 0.59 -25.39 11.13
N VAL A 84 -0.50 -25.24 11.89
CA VAL A 84 -1.27 -23.98 11.95
C VAL A 84 -0.44 -22.89 12.62
N ALA A 85 0.16 -23.15 13.77
CA ALA A 85 1.01 -22.18 14.47
C ALA A 85 2.19 -21.71 13.61
N SER A 86 2.91 -22.64 12.97
CA SER A 86 4.02 -22.30 12.07
C SER A 86 3.56 -21.48 10.86
N LYS A 87 2.38 -21.79 10.31
CA LYS A 87 1.80 -21.03 9.20
C LYS A 87 1.43 -19.61 9.63
N GLU A 88 0.82 -19.44 10.80
CA GLU A 88 0.47 -18.12 11.35
C GLU A 88 1.73 -17.27 11.59
N GLU A 89 2.77 -17.84 12.20
CA GLU A 89 4.06 -17.16 12.37
C GLU A 89 4.68 -16.73 11.04
N ALA A 90 4.64 -17.61 10.02
CA ALA A 90 5.13 -17.31 8.69
C ALA A 90 4.30 -16.23 7.97
N GLU A 91 2.97 -16.19 8.18
CA GLU A 91 2.10 -15.15 7.65
C GLU A 91 2.37 -13.79 8.30
N VAL A 92 2.56 -13.75 9.63
CA VAL A 92 2.91 -12.52 10.36
C VAL A 92 4.27 -11.99 9.91
N ALA A 93 5.31 -12.84 9.89
CA ALA A 93 6.64 -12.44 9.45
C ALA A 93 6.65 -11.96 7.98
N ARG A 94 5.85 -12.60 7.13
CA ARG A 94 5.70 -12.19 5.73
C ARG A 94 4.99 -10.84 5.61
N ALA A 95 3.93 -10.61 6.38
CA ALA A 95 3.20 -9.34 6.38
C ALA A 95 4.08 -8.18 6.86
N GLU A 96 4.89 -8.40 7.91
CA GLU A 96 5.86 -7.41 8.39
C GLU A 96 6.94 -7.09 7.34
N SER A 97 7.48 -8.12 6.69
CA SER A 97 8.45 -7.97 5.60
C SER A 97 7.87 -7.20 4.41
N ASP A 98 6.63 -7.49 4.04
CA ASP A 98 5.93 -6.83 2.94
C ASP A 98 5.64 -5.35 3.27
N ALA A 99 5.18 -5.05 4.49
CA ALA A 99 4.94 -3.68 4.94
C ALA A 99 6.22 -2.84 4.94
N LEU A 100 7.36 -3.41 5.36
CA LEU A 100 8.65 -2.70 5.31
C LEU A 100 9.10 -2.39 3.88
N LEU A 101 8.84 -3.29 2.94
CA LEU A 101 9.18 -3.07 1.53
C LEU A 101 8.32 -1.97 0.92
N GLU A 102 7.02 -1.94 1.23
CA GLU A 102 6.08 -0.92 0.76
C GLU A 102 6.32 0.46 1.39
N ASN A 103 6.96 0.53 2.56
CA ASN A 103 7.42 1.80 3.14
C ASN A 103 8.62 2.42 2.41
N VAL A 104 9.35 1.63 1.61
CA VAL A 104 10.55 2.07 0.89
C VAL A 104 10.30 2.25 -0.61
N LEU A 105 9.42 1.45 -1.18
CA LEU A 105 9.11 1.44 -2.61
C LEU A 105 7.61 1.58 -2.81
N PRO A 106 7.16 2.30 -3.86
CA PRO A 106 5.74 2.36 -4.19
C PRO A 106 5.17 0.95 -4.40
N THR A 107 3.94 0.69 -3.96
CA THR A 107 3.33 -0.66 -3.93
C THR A 107 3.45 -1.43 -5.25
N ARG A 108 3.23 -0.75 -6.38
CA ARG A 108 3.36 -1.36 -7.72
C ARG A 108 4.79 -1.84 -7.99
N VAL A 109 5.77 -1.03 -7.63
CA VAL A 109 7.21 -1.27 -7.81
C VAL A 109 7.69 -2.37 -6.87
N ALA A 110 7.25 -2.36 -5.61
CA ALA A 110 7.54 -3.41 -4.63
C ALA A 110 7.04 -4.78 -5.10
N ARG A 111 5.82 -4.84 -5.65
CA ARG A 111 5.26 -6.08 -6.21
C ARG A 111 6.05 -6.60 -7.40
N GLU A 112 6.39 -5.73 -8.35
CA GLU A 112 7.18 -6.11 -9.53
C GLU A 112 8.57 -6.65 -9.14
N LEU A 113 9.21 -5.99 -8.16
CA LEU A 113 10.49 -6.43 -7.62
C LEU A 113 10.40 -7.81 -6.95
N LYS A 114 9.31 -8.07 -6.22
CA LYS A 114 9.07 -9.37 -5.56
C LYS A 114 8.79 -10.51 -6.54
N GLU A 115 8.07 -10.22 -7.62
CA GLU A 115 7.69 -11.21 -8.63
C GLU A 115 8.84 -11.55 -9.59
N SER A 116 9.61 -10.55 -10.00
CA SER A 116 10.60 -10.69 -11.08
C SER A 116 12.06 -10.51 -10.64
N GLY A 117 12.30 -10.06 -9.41
CA GLY A 117 13.64 -9.80 -8.86
C GLY A 117 14.33 -8.54 -9.41
N ARG A 118 13.67 -7.80 -10.32
CA ARG A 118 14.15 -6.55 -10.92
C ARG A 118 12.97 -5.64 -11.22
N VAL A 119 13.22 -4.36 -11.45
CA VAL A 119 12.21 -3.42 -11.95
C VAL A 119 12.78 -2.76 -13.17
N GLU A 120 12.09 -2.88 -14.30
CA GLU A 120 12.52 -2.22 -15.53
C GLU A 120 12.20 -0.72 -15.47
N PRO A 121 13.08 0.16 -16.00
CA PRO A 121 12.78 1.58 -16.07
C PRO A 121 11.51 1.84 -16.92
N VAL A 122 10.61 2.66 -16.39
CA VAL A 122 9.35 3.04 -17.04
C VAL A 122 9.43 4.50 -17.47
N TYR A 123 9.13 4.77 -18.73
CA TYR A 123 9.01 6.12 -19.27
C TYR A 123 7.58 6.65 -19.08
N TYR A 124 7.48 7.89 -18.61
CA TYR A 124 6.23 8.61 -18.40
C TYR A 124 6.27 9.89 -19.25
N ASP A 125 5.23 10.10 -20.06
CA ASP A 125 5.15 11.24 -20.97
C ASP A 125 4.95 12.58 -20.24
N SER A 126 4.22 12.57 -19.12
CA SER A 126 3.93 13.76 -18.33
C SER A 126 3.85 13.44 -16.84
N VAL A 127 4.66 14.15 -16.06
CA VAL A 127 4.76 14.06 -14.59
C VAL A 127 5.01 15.47 -14.07
N SER A 128 4.42 15.85 -12.94
CA SER A 128 4.73 17.11 -12.25
C SER A 128 5.69 16.86 -11.10
N VAL A 129 6.88 17.42 -11.20
CA VAL A 129 7.93 17.32 -10.17
C VAL A 129 7.91 18.58 -9.33
N LEU A 130 7.83 18.41 -8.02
CA LEU A 130 7.85 19.47 -7.02
C LEU A 130 9.15 19.37 -6.21
N PHE A 131 9.85 20.50 -6.11
CA PHE A 131 10.99 20.69 -5.21
C PHE A 131 10.67 21.75 -4.17
N THR A 132 11.12 21.52 -2.95
CA THR A 132 11.19 22.55 -1.90
C THR A 132 12.62 22.70 -1.41
N ASP A 133 12.95 23.87 -0.86
CA ASP A 133 14.24 24.14 -0.20
C ASP A 133 14.04 25.16 0.92
N PHE A 134 14.77 25.02 2.05
CA PHE A 134 14.66 25.96 3.16
C PHE A 134 15.58 27.17 2.97
N VAL A 135 14.98 28.35 2.99
CA VAL A 135 15.69 29.61 2.77
C VAL A 135 16.65 29.87 3.93
N GLY A 136 17.94 29.97 3.60
CA GLY A 136 18.98 30.27 4.59
C GLY A 136 19.32 29.10 5.52
N PHE A 137 18.92 27.87 5.16
CA PHE A 137 19.15 26.66 5.96
C PHE A 137 20.58 26.53 6.47
N THR A 138 21.59 26.69 5.60
CA THR A 138 23.01 26.56 5.99
C THR A 138 23.37 27.51 7.14
N THR A 139 22.81 28.73 7.15
CA THR A 139 23.06 29.69 8.22
C THR A 139 22.27 29.33 9.48
N ALA A 140 21.02 28.90 9.36
CA ALA A 140 20.20 28.47 10.49
C ALA A 140 20.78 27.21 11.17
N ALA A 141 21.17 26.22 10.39
CA ALA A 141 21.80 24.98 10.84
C ALA A 141 23.08 25.22 11.65
N SER A 142 23.84 26.27 11.32
CA SER A 142 25.07 26.62 12.07
C SER A 142 24.82 27.13 13.49
N LYS A 143 23.59 27.56 13.80
CA LYS A 143 23.18 28.13 15.09
C LYS A 143 22.44 27.14 15.99
N MET A 144 22.04 25.99 15.44
CA MET A 144 21.26 24.97 16.15
C MET A 144 22.14 23.78 16.53
N SER A 145 21.75 23.04 17.58
CA SER A 145 22.35 21.74 17.79
C SER A 145 21.92 20.77 16.68
N PRO A 146 22.73 19.76 16.32
CA PRO A 146 22.35 18.77 15.33
C PRO A 146 21.04 18.04 15.68
N ALA A 147 20.76 17.83 16.96
CA ALA A 147 19.54 17.17 17.43
C ALA A 147 18.29 18.03 17.19
N GLU A 148 18.35 19.32 17.53
CA GLU A 148 17.26 20.27 17.29
C GLU A 148 16.99 20.44 15.79
N LEU A 149 18.06 20.54 14.99
CA LEU A 149 17.95 20.67 13.54
C LEU A 149 17.22 19.47 12.92
N ILE A 150 17.59 18.25 13.32
CA ILE A 150 16.96 17.02 12.83
C ILE A 150 15.49 16.98 13.25
N GLN A 151 15.17 17.34 14.51
CA GLN A 151 13.81 17.33 15.01
C GLN A 151 12.90 18.32 14.26
N GLU A 152 13.42 19.50 13.94
CA GLU A 152 12.69 20.52 13.17
C GLU A 152 12.47 20.10 11.71
N LEU A 153 13.48 19.50 11.08
CA LEU A 153 13.34 18.92 9.74
C LEU A 153 12.33 17.77 9.72
N ASP A 154 12.40 16.86 10.69
CA ASP A 154 11.48 15.72 10.83
C ASP A 154 10.03 16.19 11.00
N GLY A 155 9.81 17.23 11.81
CA GLY A 155 8.49 17.85 11.97
C GLY A 155 7.93 18.40 10.66
N CYS A 156 8.76 19.12 9.88
CA CYS A 156 8.34 19.67 8.59
C CYS A 156 8.08 18.56 7.56
N PHE A 157 9.02 17.62 7.41
CA PHE A 157 8.91 16.54 6.43
C PHE A 157 7.79 15.57 6.76
N SER A 158 7.50 15.31 8.03
CA SER A 158 6.34 14.50 8.42
C SER A 158 5.02 15.13 7.94
N GLN A 159 4.89 16.46 8.05
CA GLN A 159 3.71 17.15 7.54
C GLN A 159 3.67 17.16 6.01
N PHE A 160 4.82 17.31 5.35
CA PHE A 160 4.91 17.26 3.90
C PHE A 160 4.57 15.88 3.35
N ASP A 161 4.99 14.81 4.04
CA ASP A 161 4.64 13.42 3.72
C ASP A 161 3.12 13.21 3.79
N GLU A 162 2.47 13.78 4.80
CA GLU A 162 1.02 13.68 4.97
C GLU A 162 0.24 14.37 3.84
N VAL A 163 0.61 15.62 3.56
CA VAL A 163 -0.01 16.43 2.50
C VAL A 163 0.25 15.81 1.12
N SER A 164 1.49 15.35 0.86
CA SER A 164 1.84 14.69 -0.41
C SER A 164 0.94 13.47 -0.65
N ARG A 165 0.78 12.61 0.37
CA ARG A 165 -0.06 11.41 0.27
C ARG A 165 -1.53 11.74 0.00
N ARG A 166 -2.06 12.79 0.61
CA ARG A 166 -3.47 13.20 0.46
C ARG A 166 -3.77 13.70 -0.96
N ASN A 167 -2.78 14.35 -1.58
CA ASN A 167 -2.88 14.93 -2.91
C ASN A 167 -2.19 14.05 -3.97
N ASN A 168 -2.15 12.72 -3.78
CA ASN A 168 -1.60 11.74 -4.74
C ASN A 168 -0.16 12.04 -5.25
N MET A 169 0.66 12.73 -4.46
CA MET A 169 2.06 12.98 -4.76
C MET A 169 2.93 11.88 -4.16
N GLU A 170 3.76 11.25 -4.99
CA GLU A 170 4.73 10.26 -4.56
C GLU A 170 5.99 10.95 -4.02
N LYS A 171 6.37 10.64 -2.78
CA LYS A 171 7.63 11.11 -2.20
C LYS A 171 8.79 10.35 -2.85
N LEU A 172 9.77 11.09 -3.37
CA LEU A 172 10.94 10.49 -3.99
C LEU A 172 12.10 10.42 -3.01
N LYS A 173 12.50 11.58 -2.48
CA LYS A 173 13.64 11.68 -1.56
C LYS A 173 13.70 13.04 -0.88
N THR A 174 14.53 13.11 0.14
CA THR A 174 15.04 14.34 0.72
C THR A 174 16.50 14.54 0.27
N ILE A 175 16.89 15.75 -0.09
CA ILE A 175 18.27 16.09 -0.50
C ILE A 175 18.78 17.18 0.43
N GLY A 176 19.42 16.77 1.53
CA GLY A 176 19.76 17.71 2.61
C GLY A 176 18.48 18.27 3.22
N ASP A 177 18.26 19.57 3.04
CA ASP A 177 17.09 20.31 3.48
C ASP A 177 15.99 20.42 2.40
N ALA A 178 16.25 19.94 1.19
CA ALA A 178 15.26 19.91 0.12
C ALA A 178 14.32 18.69 0.22
N TYR A 179 13.04 18.91 -0.10
CA TYR A 179 12.03 17.86 -0.24
C TYR A 179 11.63 17.70 -1.71
N MET A 180 11.56 16.45 -2.19
CA MET A 180 11.23 16.15 -3.58
C MET A 180 10.09 15.13 -3.65
N CYS A 181 9.01 15.51 -4.33
CA CYS A 181 7.89 14.63 -4.66
C CYS A 181 7.41 14.84 -6.10
N ALA A 182 6.63 13.90 -6.62
CA ALA A 182 6.11 13.97 -7.98
C ALA A 182 4.69 13.39 -8.10
N GLY A 183 3.84 14.05 -8.90
CA GLY A 183 2.51 13.58 -9.26
C GLY A 183 2.51 12.88 -10.61
N GLY A 184 1.57 11.96 -10.84
CA GLY A 184 1.52 11.12 -12.05
C GLY A 184 2.46 9.90 -12.00
N LEU A 185 2.94 9.56 -10.80
CA LEU A 185 3.77 8.40 -10.49
C LEU A 185 3.25 7.71 -9.22
N PRO A 186 3.48 6.39 -9.06
CA PRO A 186 3.91 5.41 -10.07
C PRO A 186 2.78 5.00 -11.03
N VAL A 187 1.61 5.61 -10.89
CA VAL A 187 0.45 5.44 -11.76
C VAL A 187 0.24 6.77 -12.50
N PRO A 188 0.20 6.76 -13.84
CA PRO A 188 -0.10 7.98 -14.61
C PRO A 188 -1.45 8.57 -14.19
N ASP A 189 -1.49 9.88 -14.07
CA ASP A 189 -2.68 10.65 -13.69
C ASP A 189 -2.68 11.96 -14.47
N ASP A 190 -3.79 12.31 -15.12
CA ASP A 190 -3.91 13.55 -15.89
C ASP A 190 -4.02 14.79 -14.97
N GLY A 191 -4.45 14.60 -13.72
CA GLY A 191 -4.54 15.63 -12.68
C GLY A 191 -3.20 15.98 -12.01
N HIS A 192 -2.09 15.38 -12.45
CA HIS A 192 -0.80 15.44 -11.75
C HIS A 192 -0.29 16.86 -11.44
N ALA A 193 -0.56 17.83 -12.32
CA ALA A 193 -0.14 19.23 -12.14
C ALA A 193 -1.02 19.98 -11.14
N ILE A 194 -2.31 19.65 -11.11
CA ILE A 194 -3.29 20.21 -10.16
C ILE A 194 -2.93 19.75 -8.76
N ASP A 195 -2.72 18.45 -8.60
CA ASP A 195 -2.32 17.79 -7.35
C ASP A 195 -1.00 18.37 -6.81
N ALA A 196 -0.02 18.64 -7.69
CA ALA A 196 1.22 19.30 -7.31
C ALA A 196 1.01 20.75 -6.84
N CYS A 197 0.15 21.53 -7.50
CA CYS A 197 -0.17 22.90 -7.09
C CYS A 197 -0.91 22.95 -5.75
N LEU A 198 -1.89 22.07 -5.53
CA LEU A 198 -2.59 21.93 -4.25
C LEU A 198 -1.61 21.59 -3.12
N THR A 199 -0.73 20.61 -3.34
CA THR A 199 0.34 20.23 -2.41
C THR A 199 1.23 21.41 -2.05
N ALA A 200 1.67 22.18 -3.05
CA ALA A 200 2.53 23.33 -2.83
C ALA A 200 1.85 24.45 -2.03
N LEU A 201 0.56 24.71 -2.29
CA LEU A 201 -0.22 25.69 -1.54
C LEU A 201 -0.39 25.26 -0.07
N GLU A 202 -0.64 23.98 0.19
CA GLU A 202 -0.71 23.43 1.55
C GLU A 202 0.64 23.45 2.27
N PHE A 203 1.75 23.13 1.59
CA PHE A 203 3.10 23.26 2.17
C PHE A 203 3.38 24.71 2.59
N ARG A 204 3.12 25.66 1.68
CA ARG A 204 3.25 27.09 1.97
C ARG A 204 2.38 27.50 3.16
N ARG A 205 1.13 27.02 3.22
CA ARG A 205 0.19 27.30 4.29
C ARG A 205 0.71 26.83 5.65
N PHE A 206 1.16 25.59 5.73
CA PHE A 206 1.75 25.03 6.94
C PHE A 206 2.95 25.85 7.42
N MET A 207 3.85 26.22 6.50
CA MET A 207 5.02 27.04 6.84
C MET A 207 4.65 28.43 7.36
N VAL A 208 3.60 29.05 6.80
CA VAL A 208 3.09 30.35 7.30
C VAL A 208 2.52 30.20 8.70
N GLN A 209 1.71 29.18 8.96
CA GLN A 209 1.14 28.91 10.29
C GLN A 209 2.24 28.63 11.32
N MET A 210 3.23 27.83 10.95
CA MET A 210 4.38 27.55 11.82
C MET A 210 5.18 28.83 12.11
N ALA A 211 5.41 29.68 11.11
CA ALA A 211 6.09 30.96 11.29
C ALA A 211 5.33 31.90 12.25
N GLU A 212 3.99 31.93 12.16
CA GLU A 212 3.16 32.73 13.06
C GLU A 212 3.29 32.26 14.51
N VAL A 213 3.14 30.96 14.75
CA VAL A 213 3.25 30.36 16.10
C VAL A 213 4.65 30.58 16.68
N LYS A 214 5.71 30.31 15.91
CA LYS A 214 7.09 30.51 16.37
C LYS A 214 7.40 31.98 16.61
N GLY A 215 6.90 32.87 15.74
CA GLY A 215 7.04 34.31 15.89
C GLY A 215 6.41 34.83 17.19
N GLN A 216 5.23 34.32 17.57
CA GLN A 216 4.58 34.67 18.84
C GLN A 216 5.39 34.19 20.07
N LEU A 217 6.11 33.07 19.93
CA LEU A 217 6.96 32.50 20.97
C LEU A 217 8.39 33.05 20.97
N GLY A 218 8.74 33.92 20.01
CA GLY A 218 10.08 34.50 19.87
C GLY A 218 11.15 33.52 19.36
N PHE A 219 10.73 32.45 18.68
CA PHE A 219 11.63 31.51 18.02
C PHE A 219 11.87 31.90 16.55
N ASP A 220 13.07 31.59 16.06
CA ASP A 220 13.38 31.68 14.63
C ASP A 220 12.50 30.71 13.84
N PHE A 221 12.10 31.11 12.64
CA PHE A 221 11.33 30.28 11.72
C PHE A 221 11.98 30.21 10.35
N TRP A 222 11.67 29.16 9.61
CA TRP A 222 12.16 28.98 8.25
C TRP A 222 11.10 29.34 7.23
N GLN A 223 11.54 29.79 6.07
CA GLN A 223 10.70 29.91 4.87
C GLN A 223 11.15 28.85 3.88
N ILE A 224 10.23 28.42 3.02
CA ILE A 224 10.55 27.53 1.91
C ILE A 224 10.45 28.26 0.58
N ARG A 225 11.27 27.86 -0.38
CA ARG A 225 10.99 28.06 -1.81
C ARG A 225 10.33 26.80 -2.33
N ILE A 226 9.40 26.94 -3.27
CA ILE A 226 8.76 25.81 -3.95
C ILE A 226 8.85 26.03 -5.45
N GLY A 227 9.26 24.97 -6.17
CA GLY A 227 9.35 24.95 -7.62
C GLY A 227 8.64 23.75 -8.21
N ILE A 228 7.81 23.97 -9.24
CA ILE A 228 7.11 22.90 -9.95
C ILE A 228 7.39 22.98 -11.45
N HIS A 229 7.68 21.83 -12.06
CA HIS A 229 7.73 21.69 -13.51
C HIS A 229 7.07 20.38 -13.96
N SER A 230 6.37 20.47 -15.08
CA SER A 230 5.67 19.35 -15.71
C SER A 230 6.38 18.93 -17.00
N GLY A 231 6.62 17.64 -17.16
CA GLY A 231 7.25 17.10 -18.36
C GLY A 231 7.58 15.61 -18.27
N PRO A 232 8.22 15.04 -19.30
CA PRO A 232 8.51 13.62 -19.37
C PRO A 232 9.63 13.21 -18.41
N VAL A 233 9.53 12.00 -17.85
CA VAL A 233 10.55 11.40 -16.97
C VAL A 233 10.68 9.91 -17.22
N THR A 234 11.84 9.36 -16.89
CA THR A 234 12.04 7.91 -16.75
C THR A 234 12.14 7.60 -15.27
N ALA A 235 11.25 6.77 -14.74
CA ALA A 235 11.32 6.30 -13.36
C ALA A 235 11.87 4.87 -13.29
N GLY A 236 12.49 4.51 -12.18
CA GLY A 236 13.05 3.17 -12.01
C GLY A 236 13.63 2.95 -10.62
N VAL A 237 14.04 1.71 -10.34
CA VAL A 237 14.69 1.34 -9.09
C VAL A 237 16.19 1.18 -9.33
N ILE A 238 17.01 1.85 -8.52
CA ILE A 238 18.46 1.67 -8.49
C ILE A 238 18.86 0.96 -7.20
N GLY A 239 19.94 0.17 -7.29
CA GLY A 239 20.57 -0.49 -6.16
C GLY A 239 20.30 -1.98 -6.13
N GLN A 240 21.28 -2.75 -5.62
CA GLN A 240 21.15 -4.20 -5.42
C GLN A 240 20.79 -4.57 -3.98
N ASN A 241 21.24 -3.75 -3.01
CA ASN A 241 21.02 -3.98 -1.57
C ASN A 241 20.26 -2.84 -0.90
N LYS A 242 20.36 -1.61 -1.44
CA LYS A 242 19.63 -0.42 -0.98
C LYS A 242 18.81 0.07 -2.16
N PHE A 243 17.62 -0.50 -2.32
CA PHE A 243 16.71 -0.11 -3.39
C PHE A 243 16.25 1.32 -3.17
N ALA A 244 16.34 2.14 -4.21
CA ALA A 244 15.82 3.50 -4.24
C ALA A 244 15.00 3.67 -5.52
N TYR A 245 13.72 3.98 -5.38
CA TYR A 245 12.89 4.41 -6.49
C TYR A 245 13.15 5.90 -6.76
N ASP A 246 13.40 6.24 -8.02
CA ASP A 246 13.80 7.60 -8.39
C ASP A 246 13.46 7.89 -9.86
N ILE A 247 13.58 9.16 -10.25
CA ILE A 247 13.28 9.65 -11.59
C ILE A 247 14.47 10.34 -12.24
N TRP A 248 14.60 10.18 -13.55
CA TRP A 248 15.61 10.82 -14.37
C TRP A 248 14.97 11.50 -15.57
N GLY A 249 15.54 12.63 -15.96
CA GLY A 249 15.08 13.40 -17.09
C GLY A 249 15.42 14.86 -16.93
N ASP A 250 15.34 15.60 -18.04
CA ASP A 250 15.58 17.04 -17.99
C ASP A 250 14.51 17.76 -17.15
N THR A 251 13.30 17.21 -17.07
CA THR A 251 12.20 17.69 -16.23
C THR A 251 12.61 17.89 -14.78
N VAL A 252 13.41 16.96 -14.21
CA VAL A 252 13.93 17.06 -12.84
C VAL A 252 14.85 18.28 -12.67
N ASN A 253 15.74 18.50 -13.64
CA ASN A 253 16.67 19.63 -13.61
C ASN A 253 15.93 20.97 -13.76
N VAL A 254 14.88 21.01 -14.58
CA VAL A 254 14.06 22.22 -14.75
C VAL A 254 13.24 22.48 -13.48
N ALA A 255 12.64 21.47 -12.85
CA ALA A 255 11.92 21.62 -11.59
C ALA A 255 12.82 22.18 -10.47
N SER A 256 14.03 21.63 -10.31
CA SER A 256 15.02 22.17 -9.36
C SER A 256 15.43 23.62 -9.70
N ARG A 257 15.48 23.99 -10.98
CA ARG A 257 15.66 25.40 -11.37
C ARG A 257 14.46 26.28 -11.01
N MET A 258 13.23 25.78 -11.16
CA MET A 258 12.03 26.52 -10.75
C MET A 258 12.06 26.81 -9.25
N GLU A 259 12.53 25.87 -8.43
CA GLU A 259 12.67 26.08 -6.98
C GLU A 259 13.71 27.15 -6.70
N SER A 260 14.94 26.95 -7.18
CA SER A 260 16.07 27.82 -6.86
C SER A 260 15.92 29.26 -7.40
N SER A 261 15.11 29.46 -8.44
CA SER A 261 14.73 30.79 -8.96
C SER A 261 13.46 31.38 -8.33
N GLY A 262 12.78 30.61 -7.47
CA GLY A 262 11.62 31.02 -6.72
C GLY A 262 11.92 32.05 -5.63
N ALA A 263 10.87 32.75 -5.18
CA ALA A 263 10.98 33.63 -4.02
C ALA A 263 10.62 32.89 -2.73
N PRO A 264 11.21 33.27 -1.57
CA PRO A 264 10.79 32.75 -0.27
C PRO A 264 9.28 32.88 -0.05
N GLY A 265 8.64 31.78 0.36
CA GLY A 265 7.21 31.72 0.65
C GLY A 265 6.29 31.71 -0.57
N MET A 266 6.84 31.61 -1.79
CA MET A 266 6.06 31.60 -3.04
C MET A 266 6.14 30.25 -3.74
N VAL A 267 5.04 29.88 -4.41
CA VAL A 267 4.96 28.70 -5.28
C VAL A 267 5.33 29.12 -6.70
N ASN A 268 6.49 28.70 -7.19
CA ASN A 268 6.97 29.02 -8.52
C ASN A 268 6.73 27.86 -9.48
N ILE A 269 6.12 28.13 -10.63
CA ILE A 269 5.83 27.11 -11.64
C ILE A 269 6.39 27.53 -13.01
N SER A 270 6.76 26.54 -13.81
CA SER A 270 7.15 26.75 -15.20
C SER A 270 5.95 27.03 -16.10
N GLY A 271 6.18 27.63 -17.28
CA GLY A 271 5.15 27.77 -18.32
C GLY A 271 4.45 26.46 -18.71
N ALA A 272 5.21 25.36 -18.83
CA ALA A 272 4.63 24.05 -19.13
C ALA A 272 3.67 23.53 -18.03
N THR A 273 3.87 23.95 -16.78
CA THR A 273 2.94 23.63 -15.69
C THR A 273 1.77 24.59 -15.68
N TYR A 274 2.02 25.87 -15.96
CA TYR A 274 0.98 26.91 -16.07
C TYR A 274 -0.09 26.51 -17.10
N ASP A 275 0.31 26.04 -18.28
CA ASP A 275 -0.61 25.62 -19.35
C ASP A 275 -1.56 24.48 -18.91
N LEU A 276 -1.21 23.71 -17.87
CA LEU A 276 -2.02 22.62 -17.33
C LEU A 276 -2.97 23.05 -16.21
N VAL A 277 -2.76 24.23 -15.62
CA VAL A 277 -3.44 24.64 -14.37
C VAL A 277 -4.04 26.05 -14.43
N GLU A 278 -3.80 26.83 -15.49
CA GLU A 278 -4.23 28.23 -15.59
C GLU A 278 -5.74 28.43 -15.45
N ASP A 279 -6.53 27.42 -15.80
CA ASP A 279 -7.99 27.47 -15.69
C ASP A 279 -8.48 27.35 -14.25
N LEU A 280 -7.68 26.80 -13.35
CA LEU A 280 -8.08 26.46 -11.98
C LEU A 280 -7.47 27.38 -10.91
N PHE A 281 -6.30 27.96 -11.19
CA PHE A 281 -5.54 28.73 -10.21
C PHE A 281 -5.33 30.19 -10.64
N GLU A 282 -5.23 31.08 -9.66
CA GLU A 282 -4.75 32.45 -9.88
C GLU A 282 -3.24 32.45 -10.00
N CYS A 283 -2.76 32.64 -11.23
CA CYS A 283 -1.35 32.64 -11.58
C CYS A 283 -0.88 34.04 -11.99
N GLU A 284 0.33 34.43 -11.57
CA GLU A 284 0.95 35.72 -11.91
C GLU A 284 2.24 35.50 -12.70
N TYR A 285 2.35 36.08 -13.90
CA TYR A 285 3.58 36.02 -14.69
C TYR A 285 4.72 36.79 -14.00
N ARG A 286 5.87 36.14 -13.84
CA ARG A 286 7.04 36.70 -13.12
C ARG A 286 8.24 36.95 -14.03
N GLY A 287 8.13 36.69 -15.33
CA GLY A 287 9.22 36.79 -16.28
C GLY A 287 9.85 35.44 -16.57
N LYS A 288 11.12 35.45 -16.98
CA LYS A 288 11.81 34.26 -17.50
C LYS A 288 13.07 33.91 -16.71
N VAL A 289 13.44 32.64 -16.73
CA VAL A 289 14.72 32.15 -16.21
C VAL A 289 15.50 31.42 -17.30
N GLN A 290 16.81 31.63 -17.32
CA GLN A 290 17.70 30.92 -18.22
C GLN A 290 17.89 29.48 -17.73
N ALA A 291 17.42 28.50 -18.50
CA ALA A 291 17.69 27.10 -18.29
C ALA A 291 18.85 26.64 -19.18
N LYS A 292 19.87 26.03 -18.55
CA LYS A 292 21.04 25.48 -19.25
C LYS A 292 20.57 24.46 -20.29
N GLY A 293 20.81 24.75 -21.58
CA GLY A 293 20.44 23.88 -22.70
C GLY A 293 18.99 24.02 -23.20
N LYS A 294 18.14 24.81 -22.54
CA LYS A 294 16.73 25.03 -22.96
C LYS A 294 16.37 26.48 -23.29
N GLY A 295 17.27 27.43 -23.04
CA GLY A 295 17.00 28.84 -23.30
C GLY A 295 16.21 29.47 -22.16
N GLU A 296 15.40 30.47 -22.46
CA GLU A 296 14.56 31.15 -21.47
C GLU A 296 13.24 30.39 -21.28
N LEU A 297 12.90 30.10 -20.03
CA LEU A 297 11.64 29.49 -19.63
C LEU A 297 10.78 30.50 -18.90
N ASP A 298 9.50 30.58 -19.26
CA ASP A 298 8.51 31.39 -18.57
C ASP A 298 8.23 30.85 -17.17
N MET A 299 8.06 31.76 -16.20
CA MET A 299 7.76 31.46 -14.81
C MET A 299 6.53 32.20 -14.33
N TYR A 300 5.76 31.53 -13.50
CA TYR A 300 4.55 32.05 -12.89
C TYR A 300 4.53 31.75 -11.40
N PHE A 301 3.91 32.63 -10.63
CA PHE A 301 3.55 32.34 -9.26
C PHE A 301 2.12 31.86 -9.15
N VAL A 302 1.92 30.80 -8.37
CA VAL A 302 0.59 30.32 -7.99
C VAL A 302 0.24 30.91 -6.64
N HIS A 303 -0.82 31.72 -6.59
CA HIS A 303 -1.23 32.39 -5.35
C HIS A 303 -2.25 31.59 -4.57
N ARG A 304 -3.29 31.10 -5.27
CA ARG A 304 -4.44 30.39 -4.71
C ARG A 304 -5.29 29.76 -5.83
N ILE A 305 -6.25 28.92 -5.45
CA ILE A 305 -7.34 28.48 -6.32
C ILE A 305 -8.19 29.70 -6.71
N LYS A 306 -8.72 29.75 -7.94
CA LYS A 306 -9.60 30.84 -8.36
C LYS A 306 -10.81 30.98 -7.43
N PRO A 307 -11.26 32.20 -7.09
CA PRO A 307 -12.31 32.44 -6.09
C PRO A 307 -13.61 31.68 -6.37
N GLU A 308 -14.00 31.56 -7.64
CA GLU A 308 -15.18 30.82 -8.09
C GLU A 308 -15.05 29.29 -7.96
N LEU A 309 -13.83 28.78 -7.84
CA LEU A 309 -13.50 27.35 -7.69
C LEU A 309 -13.07 26.99 -6.25
N SER A 310 -13.00 27.95 -5.34
CA SER A 310 -12.65 27.69 -3.94
C SER A 310 -13.87 27.65 -3.02
N ALA A 311 -13.74 26.88 -1.94
CA ALA A 311 -14.72 26.79 -0.85
C ALA A 311 -14.41 27.75 0.31
N ASP A 312 -13.22 28.37 0.33
CA ASP A 312 -12.75 29.26 1.39
C ASP A 312 -12.20 30.59 0.84
N GLU A 313 -12.10 31.62 1.68
CA GLU A 313 -11.62 32.94 1.25
C GLU A 313 -10.13 32.95 0.90
N GLU A 314 -9.36 32.00 1.43
CA GLU A 314 -7.90 31.93 1.26
C GLU A 314 -7.52 31.19 -0.02
N GLY A 315 -8.48 30.50 -0.65
CA GLY A 315 -8.32 29.82 -1.93
C GLY A 315 -7.47 28.56 -1.84
N LEU A 316 -7.64 27.78 -0.77
CA LEU A 316 -6.86 26.57 -0.49
C LEU A 316 -7.69 25.29 -0.59
N LEU A 317 -8.98 25.37 -0.33
CA LEU A 317 -9.92 24.27 -0.40
C LEU A 317 -10.68 24.33 -1.72
N PRO A 318 -10.63 23.25 -2.52
CA PRO A 318 -11.44 23.16 -3.72
C PRO A 318 -12.93 23.03 -3.38
N ASN A 319 -13.80 23.66 -4.17
CA ASN A 319 -15.24 23.47 -4.08
C ASN A 319 -15.73 22.40 -5.09
N ALA A 320 -17.04 22.14 -5.10
CA ALA A 320 -17.62 21.16 -6.03
C ALA A 320 -17.37 21.48 -7.51
N MET A 321 -17.29 22.77 -7.88
CA MET A 321 -16.99 23.17 -9.26
C MET A 321 -15.54 22.88 -9.64
N PHE A 322 -14.60 23.02 -8.71
CA PHE A 322 -13.21 22.62 -8.92
C PHE A 322 -13.10 21.14 -9.22
N GLU A 323 -13.75 20.29 -8.43
CA GLU A 323 -13.70 18.84 -8.65
C GLU A 323 -14.32 18.45 -10.00
N MET A 324 -15.40 19.12 -10.42
CA MET A 324 -15.96 18.91 -11.76
C MET A 324 -14.97 19.31 -12.86
N ALA A 325 -14.35 20.49 -12.74
CA ALA A 325 -13.37 20.99 -13.71
C ALA A 325 -12.11 20.11 -13.77
N ARG A 326 -11.69 19.54 -12.63
CA ARG A 326 -10.57 18.59 -12.54
C ARG A 326 -10.81 17.29 -13.32
N THR A 327 -12.07 16.88 -13.50
CA THR A 327 -12.44 15.64 -14.20
C THR A 327 -12.60 15.78 -15.73
N ASN A 328 -12.15 16.88 -16.34
CA ASN A 328 -12.35 17.18 -17.76
C ASN A 328 -13.83 17.20 -18.19
N LEU A 329 -14.72 17.64 -17.30
CA LEU A 329 -16.02 18.16 -17.75
C LEU A 329 -15.78 19.55 -18.31
N ASP A 330 -16.21 19.79 -19.54
CA ASP A 330 -16.04 21.10 -20.17
C ASP A 330 -16.77 22.17 -19.34
N MET A 331 -16.25 23.40 -19.28
CA MET A 331 -16.91 24.50 -18.55
C MET A 331 -18.35 24.78 -19.07
N GLU A 332 -18.64 24.42 -20.33
CA GLU A 332 -20.00 24.44 -20.88
C GLU A 332 -20.91 23.36 -20.26
N GLU A 333 -20.39 22.16 -20.01
CA GLU A 333 -21.12 21.06 -19.34
C GLU A 333 -21.34 21.37 -17.86
N ILE A 334 -20.37 21.99 -17.20
CA ILE A 334 -20.48 22.46 -15.81
C ILE A 334 -21.55 23.56 -15.70
N ASN A 335 -21.59 24.49 -16.66
CA ASN A 335 -22.61 25.54 -16.69
C ASN A 335 -24.00 25.00 -17.07
N ALA A 336 -24.09 24.01 -17.96
CA ALA A 336 -25.34 23.32 -18.27
C ALA A 336 -25.91 22.59 -17.04
N LEU A 337 -25.06 21.89 -16.27
CA LEU A 337 -25.46 21.24 -15.02
C LEU A 337 -25.92 22.24 -13.95
N LYS A 338 -25.31 23.43 -13.87
CA LYS A 338 -25.79 24.52 -12.99
C LYS A 338 -27.18 25.03 -13.38
N GLU A 339 -27.47 25.14 -14.68
CA GLU A 339 -28.81 25.51 -15.14
C GLU A 339 -29.84 24.41 -14.84
N GLU A 340 -29.48 23.13 -14.97
CA GLU A 340 -30.35 22.00 -14.61
C GLU A 340 -30.62 21.92 -13.10
N MET A 341 -29.59 22.13 -12.26
CA MET A 341 -29.72 22.13 -10.80
C MET A 341 -30.45 23.36 -10.25
N SER A 342 -30.31 24.53 -10.89
CA SER A 342 -31.07 25.74 -10.52
C SER A 342 -32.51 25.70 -11.03
N GLY A 343 -32.76 25.07 -12.19
CA GLY A 343 -34.10 24.87 -12.75
C GLY A 343 -34.98 23.93 -11.91
N SER A 344 -34.39 22.91 -11.29
CA SER A 344 -35.09 21.94 -10.43
C SER A 344 -35.46 22.49 -9.03
N LEU A 345 -34.87 23.61 -8.61
CA LEU A 345 -35.26 24.35 -7.40
C LEU A 345 -36.42 25.35 -7.65
N SER A 346 -36.77 25.62 -8.91
CA SER A 346 -37.85 26.55 -9.28
C SER A 346 -39.23 25.88 -9.48
N SER A 347 -39.30 24.55 -9.52
CA SER A 347 -40.52 23.78 -9.75
C SER A 347 -40.94 22.97 -8.52
N GLY A 348 -41.10 23.63 -7.38
CA GLY A 348 -41.50 22.96 -6.14
C GLY A 348 -42.05 23.86 -5.05
N SER A 349 -42.98 24.76 -5.37
CA SER A 349 -43.79 25.44 -4.33
C SER A 349 -44.89 24.49 -3.81
N PRO A 350 -44.95 24.15 -2.51
CA PRO A 350 -46.01 23.30 -1.99
C PRO A 350 -47.21 24.15 -1.56
N THR A 351 -48.29 24.09 -2.33
CA THR A 351 -49.62 24.52 -1.88
C THR A 351 -50.49 23.29 -1.61
N GLY A 352 -51.02 23.15 -0.40
CA GLY A 352 -52.24 22.37 -0.17
C GLY A 352 -52.23 21.43 1.03
N ASN A 353 -52.94 21.85 2.08
CA ASN A 353 -53.41 21.01 3.20
C ASN A 353 -54.14 19.75 2.72
N GLY A 354 -53.84 18.60 3.34
CA GLY A 354 -54.59 17.36 3.14
C GLY A 354 -54.23 16.30 4.18
N LYS A 355 -55.18 16.02 5.07
CA LYS A 355 -55.11 15.08 6.19
C LYS A 355 -54.89 13.61 5.76
N ALA A 356 -54.11 12.94 6.62
CA ALA A 356 -54.37 11.62 7.21
C ALA A 356 -53.84 10.33 6.56
N THR A 357 -53.08 9.61 7.40
CA THR A 357 -53.24 8.19 7.81
C THR A 357 -52.06 7.28 7.49
N LEU A 358 -51.48 6.77 8.57
CA LEU A 358 -50.54 5.66 8.66
C LEU A 358 -51.12 4.38 8.04
N THR A 359 -50.32 3.66 7.26
CA THR A 359 -50.23 2.20 7.35
C THR A 359 -48.82 1.76 6.99
N ALA A 360 -48.13 1.19 7.96
CA ALA A 360 -47.00 0.31 7.75
C ALA A 360 -47.50 -0.96 7.04
N ASN A 361 -46.77 -1.43 6.03
CA ASN A 361 -46.75 -2.84 5.71
C ASN A 361 -45.36 -3.24 5.19
N ASP A 362 -44.89 -4.29 5.83
CA ASP A 362 -43.67 -5.04 5.64
C ASP A 362 -43.76 -5.94 4.40
N THR A 363 -42.74 -5.94 3.55
CA THR A 363 -42.34 -7.11 2.74
C THR A 363 -40.93 -6.87 2.20
N GLY A 364 -39.97 -7.66 2.67
CA GLY A 364 -38.66 -7.80 2.03
C GLY A 364 -38.71 -8.64 0.75
N LYS A 365 -37.82 -8.32 -0.21
CA LYS A 365 -36.94 -9.26 -0.97
C LYS A 365 -36.21 -8.56 -2.13
N GLN A 366 -34.89 -8.76 -2.14
CA GLN A 366 -33.98 -8.98 -3.30
C GLN A 366 -33.89 -7.95 -4.43
N SER A 367 -32.70 -7.36 -4.59
CA SER A 367 -32.08 -7.10 -5.90
C SER A 367 -30.55 -6.95 -5.77
N ASP A 368 -29.84 -8.07 -5.58
CA ASP A 368 -28.46 -8.23 -6.06
C ASP A 368 -28.55 -8.78 -7.48
N ASN A 369 -28.19 -7.97 -8.48
CA ASN A 369 -27.73 -8.36 -9.82
C ASN A 369 -27.72 -7.11 -10.71
N ASN A 370 -26.60 -6.38 -10.73
CA ASN A 370 -26.32 -5.44 -11.83
C ASN A 370 -24.81 -5.14 -12.06
N GLU A 371 -23.89 -5.81 -11.37
CA GLU A 371 -22.44 -5.54 -11.51
C GLU A 371 -21.70 -6.45 -12.51
N ALA A 372 -22.33 -7.51 -13.01
CA ALA A 372 -21.68 -8.47 -13.90
C ALA A 372 -21.73 -8.09 -15.40
N ASP A 373 -22.76 -7.38 -15.86
CA ASP A 373 -22.93 -7.09 -17.28
C ASP A 373 -22.05 -5.92 -17.78
N GLN A 374 -21.75 -4.95 -16.92
CA GLN A 374 -20.93 -3.78 -17.31
C GLN A 374 -19.43 -4.08 -17.52
N ARG A 375 -18.90 -5.16 -16.92
CA ARG A 375 -17.49 -5.56 -17.12
C ARG A 375 -17.24 -6.21 -18.47
N SER A 376 -18.22 -6.94 -19.00
CA SER A 376 -18.07 -7.68 -20.27
C SER A 376 -18.02 -6.77 -21.51
N GLU A 377 -18.63 -5.59 -21.42
CA GLU A 377 -18.75 -4.66 -22.54
C GLU A 377 -17.55 -3.70 -22.66
N ASN A 378 -16.85 -3.46 -21.54
CA ASN A 378 -15.63 -2.64 -21.51
C ASN A 378 -14.39 -3.41 -22.01
N GLU A 379 -14.30 -4.73 -21.76
CA GLU A 379 -13.20 -5.56 -22.23
C GLU A 379 -13.21 -5.77 -23.76
N ARG A 380 -14.39 -5.80 -24.38
CA ARG A 380 -14.52 -5.90 -25.85
C ARG A 380 -14.11 -4.63 -26.59
N ARG A 381 -14.19 -3.46 -25.95
CA ARG A 381 -13.77 -2.18 -26.56
C ARG A 381 -12.26 -1.95 -26.50
N GLN A 382 -11.54 -2.60 -25.58
CA GLN A 382 -10.08 -2.50 -25.49
C GLN A 382 -9.33 -3.43 -26.47
N SER A 383 -9.93 -4.53 -26.94
CA SER A 383 -9.27 -5.43 -27.90
C SER A 383 -9.19 -4.86 -29.31
N ASP A 384 -10.17 -4.06 -29.74
CA ASP A 384 -10.25 -3.53 -31.10
C ASP A 384 -9.32 -2.33 -31.37
N ARG A 385 -8.70 -1.75 -30.33
CA ARG A 385 -7.71 -0.66 -30.50
C ARG A 385 -6.25 -1.13 -30.57
N ARG A 386 -5.98 -2.42 -30.34
CA ARG A 386 -4.60 -2.99 -30.30
C ARG A 386 -4.04 -3.43 -31.65
N THR A 387 -4.77 -3.35 -32.76
CA THR A 387 -4.33 -3.88 -34.07
C THR A 387 -3.88 -2.82 -35.08
N GLY A 388 -3.70 -1.56 -34.66
CA GLY A 388 -3.48 -0.44 -35.58
C GLY A 388 -2.24 0.42 -35.31
N SER A 389 -1.08 -0.15 -34.96
CA SER A 389 0.20 0.59 -35.07
C SER A 389 1.39 -0.36 -35.02
N GLU A 390 1.78 -0.88 -36.18
CA GLU A 390 3.04 -1.58 -36.35
C GLU A 390 3.92 -0.83 -37.36
N ARG A 391 5.20 -0.70 -37.01
CA ARG A 391 6.38 -0.40 -37.85
C ARG A 391 6.79 1.07 -38.04
N ARG A 392 7.74 1.51 -37.20
CA ARG A 392 8.93 2.25 -37.66
C ARG A 392 10.20 1.70 -37.02
N LYS A 393 11.14 1.27 -37.88
CA LYS A 393 12.48 0.80 -37.54
C LYS A 393 13.35 2.01 -37.17
N HIS A 394 14.05 1.96 -36.03
CA HIS A 394 15.15 2.91 -35.74
C HIS A 394 16.51 2.22 -35.80
N ALA A 395 17.43 2.94 -36.44
CA ALA A 395 18.80 2.57 -36.70
C ALA A 395 19.72 2.97 -35.55
N GLY A 396 20.67 2.09 -35.24
CA GLY A 396 22.00 2.29 -34.64
C GLY A 396 22.19 3.37 -33.57
N ALA A 397 22.23 2.96 -32.30
CA ALA A 397 22.92 3.67 -31.22
C ALA A 397 24.22 2.94 -30.85
N ARG A 398 25.30 3.70 -30.62
CA ARG A 398 26.65 3.20 -30.30
C ARG A 398 26.76 2.74 -28.83
N PRO A 399 27.67 1.81 -28.48
CA PRO A 399 27.83 1.30 -27.12
C PRO A 399 28.42 2.31 -26.12
N LEU A 400 28.01 2.18 -24.86
CA LEU A 400 28.26 3.05 -23.70
C LEU A 400 29.71 3.06 -23.15
N SER A 401 30.73 2.66 -23.91
CA SER A 401 32.11 2.51 -23.41
C SER A 401 33.00 3.75 -23.60
N GLU A 402 32.44 4.91 -23.95
CA GLU A 402 33.22 6.13 -24.27
C GLU A 402 32.82 7.39 -23.45
N ILE A 403 32.12 7.25 -22.32
CA ILE A 403 31.64 8.41 -21.51
C ILE A 403 32.33 8.54 -20.14
N ASP A 404 33.26 7.66 -19.77
CA ASP A 404 34.02 7.79 -18.52
C ASP A 404 35.41 8.37 -18.77
N MET A 405 35.53 9.70 -18.69
CA MET A 405 36.83 10.35 -18.39
C MET A 405 36.78 11.80 -17.88
N GLU A 406 35.64 12.32 -17.39
CA GLU A 406 35.61 13.68 -16.83
C GLU A 406 34.61 13.86 -15.68
N ARG A 407 34.80 13.17 -14.54
CA ARG A 407 34.26 13.59 -13.23
C ARG A 407 35.11 13.05 -12.07
N GLU A 408 36.29 13.63 -11.85
CA GLU A 408 36.91 13.65 -10.53
C GLU A 408 36.72 15.04 -9.90
N GLY A 409 36.15 15.08 -8.70
CA GLY A 409 36.12 16.26 -7.84
C GLY A 409 34.73 16.64 -7.33
N TRP A 410 34.14 15.82 -6.45
CA TRP A 410 33.28 16.22 -5.33
C TRP A 410 33.45 15.23 -4.18
#